data_AF-A0A0P1AVC0-F1
#
_entry.id   AF-A0A0P1AVC0-F1
#
_cell.length_a   1.000
_cell.length_b   1.000
_cell.length_c   1.000
_cell.angle_alpha   90.00
_cell.angle_beta   90.00
_cell.angle_gamma   90.00
#
_symmetry.space_group_name_H-M   'P 1'
#
loop_
_entity.id
_entity.type
_entity.pdbx_description
1 polymer ?
#
loop_
_entity_poly.entity_id
_entity_poly.type
_entity_poly.pdbx_seq_one_letter_code
_entity_poly.pdbx_strand_id
1 'polypeptide(L)'
;MLFVVSVFLLVCATNVLETVHCTFSNSEEANMPVDIRDAADNVSHYNRSRMSSEDTKTTDTENRGRAFTMSDLGVRLMTIAKYNKYAKKVRQYINLKDALKSSEMEALYNLCMKHNRKNKAKLQLSAVEPLLELYGSSNLRNNLQHLVEKEGYNQHMIKHLLQEIRREEWLRKQMSIDKVFDLLQFSDDLTTDIQIGKFDELKEYILSLGREKYKNKVIEYADDKLVAILTDKFGGEGNLVKQMSKAKFSGVNDESMSGLESALFRKWHDMKTWKVWNRLQFGDDAVGALTSGKIEIADKYFTKRYKNGYFDAIQLFEEDFGTERLTAAFAIAKSVPDTKEFATMMQHKQFNNWRRKNKSAADIFKSLNFNINRIDTLLDVKLEALSSFISLLEPTKPYVKAGNLWDLARLAMNSVLGDDPARLLWYDTSLLDVLFEKWSAENLQPDKLYDQFYGGGMTVADRTDTLIVACYEDFIIDGDSMVNPSLMTPRRLLDRPFAKI
;
A
#
# COMPACT_ATOMS: atom_id res chain seq x y z
N MET A 1 -17.66 38.77 0.38
CA MET A 1 -17.48 37.30 0.32
C MET A 1 -16.00 37.06 0.14
N LEU A 2 -15.30 36.64 1.19
CA LEU A 2 -13.85 36.69 1.34
C LEU A 2 -13.18 35.52 0.59
N PHE A 3 -12.26 35.86 -0.33
CA PHE A 3 -11.23 34.95 -0.82
C PHE A 3 -10.03 35.01 0.13
N VAL A 4 -9.63 33.85 0.67
CA VAL A 4 -8.36 33.72 1.40
C VAL A 4 -7.39 32.98 0.48
N VAL A 5 -6.39 33.72 0.01
CA VAL A 5 -5.17 33.21 -0.61
C VAL A 5 -4.25 32.74 0.52
N SER A 6 -3.87 31.46 0.53
CA SER A 6 -2.80 30.96 1.41
C SER A 6 -1.60 30.53 0.57
N VAL A 7 -0.60 31.41 0.61
CA VAL A 7 0.81 31.15 0.27
C VAL A 7 1.40 30.27 1.36
N PHE A 8 2.04 29.14 1.01
CA PHE A 8 2.94 28.44 1.93
C PHE A 8 4.27 28.09 1.26
N LEU A 9 5.33 28.52 1.93
CA LEU A 9 6.75 28.40 1.63
C LEU A 9 7.23 26.94 1.70
N LEU A 10 8.01 26.55 0.71
CA LEU A 10 8.77 25.30 0.65
C LEU A 10 10.10 25.49 1.41
N VAL A 11 10.32 24.75 2.49
CA VAL A 11 11.64 24.61 3.13
C VAL A 11 12.20 23.24 2.77
N CYS A 12 13.31 23.27 2.04
CA CYS A 12 14.10 22.10 1.66
C CYS A 12 14.76 21.45 2.88
N ALA A 13 14.71 20.12 2.96
CA ALA A 13 15.65 19.32 3.74
C ALA A 13 16.38 18.35 2.80
N THR A 14 17.68 18.54 2.70
CA THR A 14 18.64 17.83 1.86
C THR A 14 19.18 16.56 2.54
N ASN A 15 19.47 15.55 1.71
CA ASN A 15 20.52 14.51 1.83
C ASN A 15 20.37 13.45 2.93
N VAL A 16 20.50 12.16 2.55
CA VAL A 16 21.76 11.39 2.56
C VAL A 16 21.51 10.06 1.84
N LEU A 17 22.35 9.78 0.85
CA LEU A 17 22.51 8.53 0.13
C LEU A 17 23.91 8.03 0.50
N GLU A 18 24.04 6.92 1.21
CA GLU A 18 25.29 6.15 1.19
C GLU A 18 25.02 4.65 1.06
N THR A 19 25.66 4.14 0.01
CA THR A 19 25.84 2.79 -0.50
C THR A 19 26.40 1.80 0.52
N VAL A 20 25.94 0.54 0.43
CA VAL A 20 26.76 -0.63 0.80
C VAL A 20 26.67 -1.67 -0.31
N HIS A 21 27.82 -1.88 -0.96
CA HIS A 21 28.13 -3.05 -1.79
C HIS A 21 28.12 -4.31 -0.94
N CYS A 22 27.46 -5.39 -1.41
CA CYS A 22 27.87 -6.74 -1.02
C CYS A 22 27.78 -7.70 -2.21
N THR A 23 28.92 -8.37 -2.38
CA THR A 23 29.30 -9.35 -3.38
C THR A 23 28.54 -10.67 -3.25
N PHE A 24 28.35 -11.30 -4.40
CA PHE A 24 27.83 -12.66 -4.59
C PHE A 24 28.90 -13.71 -4.28
N SER A 25 28.52 -14.82 -3.66
CA SER A 25 29.20 -16.11 -3.82
C SER A 25 28.24 -17.28 -3.59
N ASN A 26 28.37 -18.25 -4.49
CA ASN A 26 27.51 -19.42 -4.72
C ASN A 26 27.75 -20.58 -3.73
N SER A 27 26.76 -21.46 -3.62
CA SER A 27 26.86 -22.94 -3.59
C SER A 27 25.42 -23.48 -3.70
N GLU A 28 25.03 -24.20 -4.76
CA GLU A 28 25.20 -25.66 -4.97
C GLU A 28 24.86 -26.44 -3.69
N GLU A 29 23.84 -27.31 -3.62
CA GLU A 29 23.68 -28.52 -4.45
C GLU A 29 22.33 -29.24 -4.15
N ALA A 30 21.95 -30.10 -5.11
CA ALA A 30 21.30 -31.43 -4.97
C ALA A 30 19.79 -31.60 -4.72
N ASN A 31 19.14 -31.98 -5.84
CA ASN A 31 18.07 -32.98 -6.03
C ASN A 31 17.95 -34.10 -4.96
N MET A 32 16.72 -34.43 -4.52
CA MET A 32 15.92 -35.58 -5.04
C MET A 32 14.59 -35.82 -4.26
N PRO A 33 13.63 -36.59 -4.82
CA PRO A 33 12.21 -36.56 -4.48
C PRO A 33 11.81 -37.52 -3.35
N VAL A 34 10.68 -37.20 -2.69
CA VAL A 34 10.03 -38.06 -1.69
C VAL A 34 8.77 -38.66 -2.31
N ASP A 35 8.73 -39.99 -2.38
CA ASP A 35 7.54 -40.78 -2.67
C ASP A 35 6.78 -41.06 -1.36
N ILE A 36 5.47 -40.90 -1.39
CA ILE A 36 4.56 -40.95 -0.23
C ILE A 36 3.57 -42.08 -0.46
N ARG A 37 3.50 -43.04 0.46
CA ARG A 37 2.34 -43.92 0.64
C ARG A 37 2.11 -44.23 2.11
N ASP A 38 0.85 -43.98 2.51
CA ASP A 38 -0.02 -44.73 3.45
C ASP A 38 0.46 -44.91 4.91
N ALA A 39 -0.34 -44.85 5.98
CA ALA A 39 -1.76 -44.62 6.23
C ALA A 39 -1.92 -44.34 7.76
N ALA A 40 -2.93 -43.54 8.11
CA ALA A 40 -3.92 -43.78 9.16
C ALA A 40 -3.53 -44.48 10.50
N ASP A 41 -3.67 -43.79 11.63
CA ASP A 41 -4.73 -44.06 12.64
C ASP A 41 -4.49 -43.38 14.02
N ASN A 42 -5.58 -42.79 14.51
CA ASN A 42 -6.09 -42.72 15.89
C ASN A 42 -5.27 -42.18 17.09
N VAL A 43 -5.71 -41.01 17.54
CA VAL A 43 -6.42 -40.74 18.81
C VAL A 43 -5.85 -41.30 20.15
N SER A 44 -5.46 -40.32 20.97
CA SER A 44 -5.52 -40.24 22.43
C SER A 44 -4.56 -41.06 23.30
N HIS A 45 -4.12 -40.36 24.34
CA HIS A 45 -3.45 -40.79 25.57
C HIS A 45 -1.91 -40.75 25.65
N TYR A 46 -1.51 -40.10 26.75
CA TYR A 46 -0.29 -40.26 27.55
C TYR A 46 0.89 -39.28 27.36
N ASN A 47 0.91 -38.27 28.25
CA ASN A 47 2.14 -37.84 28.91
C ASN A 47 2.63 -39.00 29.81
N ARG A 48 3.65 -39.76 29.37
CA ARG A 48 4.45 -40.61 30.25
C ARG A 48 5.94 -40.39 30.01
N SER A 49 6.61 -40.02 31.09
CA SER A 49 8.05 -39.78 31.20
C SER A 49 8.89 -40.89 30.59
N ARG A 50 9.94 -40.49 29.85
CA ARG A 50 11.17 -41.29 29.72
C ARG A 50 12.36 -40.34 29.78
N MET A 51 12.90 -40.17 30.99
CA MET A 51 14.27 -39.71 31.21
C MET A 51 15.19 -40.78 30.62
N SER A 52 16.02 -40.40 29.65
CA SER A 52 17.27 -41.07 29.37
C SER A 52 18.35 -40.00 29.35
N SER A 53 19.29 -40.18 30.27
CA SER A 53 20.56 -39.49 30.40
C SER A 53 21.35 -39.51 29.11
N GLU A 54 21.98 -38.39 28.75
CA GLU A 54 23.28 -38.41 28.05
C GLU A 54 24.00 -37.07 28.28
N ASP A 55 25.06 -37.19 29.09
CA ASP A 55 26.37 -36.55 29.04
C ASP A 55 26.51 -35.02 29.17
N THR A 56 26.83 -34.66 30.41
CA THR A 56 27.72 -33.55 30.79
C THR A 56 29.13 -33.73 30.22
N LYS A 57 29.65 -32.68 29.57
CA LYS A 57 31.06 -32.30 29.67
C LYS A 57 31.18 -30.82 30.03
N THR A 58 31.65 -30.59 31.25
CA THR A 58 32.11 -29.34 31.84
C THR A 58 33.43 -28.89 31.24
N THR A 59 33.61 -27.58 31.05
CA THR A 59 34.81 -26.87 31.54
C THR A 59 34.53 -25.39 31.82
N ASP A 60 35.00 -25.01 33.01
CA ASP A 60 35.57 -23.76 33.46
C ASP A 60 34.72 -22.53 33.84
N THR A 61 34.97 -22.19 35.10
CA THR A 61 34.50 -21.11 35.94
C THR A 61 34.99 -19.74 35.48
N GLU A 62 34.08 -18.78 35.36
CA GLU A 62 34.38 -17.41 35.75
C GLU A 62 33.11 -16.72 36.28
N ASN A 63 33.22 -16.28 37.53
CA ASN A 63 32.15 -15.75 38.35
C ASN A 63 32.02 -14.24 38.10
N ARG A 64 31.13 -13.83 37.19
CA ARG A 64 30.60 -12.47 37.09
C ARG A 64 29.12 -12.56 36.73
N GLY A 65 28.28 -11.89 37.52
CA GLY A 65 26.81 -11.96 37.49
C GLY A 65 26.22 -12.04 36.08
N ARG A 66 25.88 -13.25 35.66
CA ARG A 66 25.04 -13.50 34.49
C ARG A 66 23.65 -13.85 35.01
N ALA A 67 22.68 -12.99 34.73
CA ALA A 67 21.28 -13.35 34.84
C ALA A 67 21.08 -14.66 34.05
N PHE A 68 20.76 -15.75 34.74
CA PHE A 68 20.44 -17.02 34.11
C PHE A 68 19.22 -16.82 33.21
N THR A 69 19.44 -16.73 31.91
CA THR A 69 18.35 -16.80 30.93
C THR A 69 17.80 -18.23 30.99
N MET A 70 16.61 -18.40 31.58
CA MET A 70 15.92 -19.70 31.58
C MET A 70 15.75 -20.20 30.15
N SER A 71 15.97 -21.50 29.94
CA SER A 71 15.66 -22.15 28.66
C SER A 71 14.16 -22.04 28.33
N ASP A 72 13.82 -22.04 27.04
CA ASP A 72 12.42 -22.00 26.57
C ASP A 72 11.58 -23.12 27.20
N LEU A 73 12.19 -24.30 27.41
CA LEU A 73 11.57 -25.43 28.10
C LEU A 73 11.25 -25.11 29.57
N GLY A 74 12.19 -24.49 30.30
CA GLY A 74 11.98 -24.09 31.69
C GLY A 74 10.84 -23.08 31.85
N VAL A 75 10.75 -22.09 30.94
CA VAL A 75 9.65 -21.11 30.92
C VAL A 75 8.30 -21.79 30.66
N ARG A 76 8.25 -22.75 29.72
CA ARG A 76 7.01 -23.50 29.41
C ARG A 76 6.53 -24.33 30.60
N LEU A 77 7.43 -25.08 31.25
CA LEU A 77 7.08 -25.91 32.41
C LEU A 77 6.55 -25.06 33.57
N MET A 78 7.18 -23.91 33.86
CA MET A 78 6.68 -22.99 34.88
C MET A 78 5.29 -22.44 34.54
N THR A 79 5.04 -22.16 33.26
CA THR A 79 3.73 -21.64 32.80
C THR A 79 2.64 -22.69 32.99
N ILE A 80 2.91 -23.95 32.61
CA ILE A 80 1.99 -25.08 32.83
C ILE A 80 1.73 -25.32 34.32
N ALA A 81 2.76 -25.24 35.17
CA ALA A 81 2.59 -25.38 36.61
C ALA A 81 1.70 -24.27 37.21
N LYS A 82 1.88 -23.02 36.76
CA LYS A 82 1.01 -21.90 37.15
C LYS A 82 -0.43 -22.10 36.66
N TYR A 83 -0.61 -22.51 35.41
CA TYR A 83 -1.92 -22.84 34.84
C TYR A 83 -2.64 -23.87 35.71
N ASN A 84 -2.00 -25.02 35.95
CA ASN A 84 -2.57 -26.09 36.76
C ASN A 84 -2.92 -25.63 38.18
N LYS A 85 -2.09 -24.76 38.79
CA LYS A 85 -2.37 -24.17 40.11
C LYS A 85 -3.64 -23.33 40.09
N TYR A 86 -3.78 -22.41 39.14
CA TYR A 86 -4.97 -21.55 39.07
C TYR A 86 -6.21 -22.34 38.68
N ALA A 87 -6.11 -23.22 37.67
CA ALA A 87 -7.19 -24.11 37.25
C ALA A 87 -7.72 -24.97 38.41
N LYS A 88 -6.83 -25.57 39.21
CA LYS A 88 -7.21 -26.33 40.41
C LYS A 88 -8.01 -25.49 41.40
N LYS A 89 -7.62 -24.25 41.63
CA LYS A 89 -8.37 -23.36 42.53
C LYS A 89 -9.71 -22.93 41.94
N VAL A 90 -9.76 -22.61 40.65
CA VAL A 90 -11.02 -22.28 39.95
C VAL A 90 -12.02 -23.44 40.06
N ARG A 91 -11.53 -24.69 39.98
CA ARG A 91 -12.35 -25.89 40.16
C ARG A 91 -12.95 -26.08 41.57
N GLN A 92 -12.51 -25.31 42.56
CA GLN A 92 -13.03 -25.40 43.93
C GLN A 92 -14.28 -24.55 44.16
N TYR A 93 -14.62 -23.67 43.22
CA TYR A 93 -15.82 -22.83 43.33
C TYR A 93 -17.09 -23.62 42.97
N ILE A 94 -18.03 -23.68 43.92
CA ILE A 94 -19.34 -24.31 43.70
C ILE A 94 -20.20 -23.46 42.77
N ASN A 95 -20.11 -22.13 42.90
CA ASN A 95 -20.92 -21.18 42.13
C ASN A 95 -20.11 -20.49 41.04
N LEU A 96 -20.61 -20.53 39.79
CA LEU A 96 -19.98 -19.90 38.64
C LEU A 96 -19.79 -18.39 38.82
N LYS A 97 -20.74 -17.68 39.43
CA LYS A 97 -20.63 -16.23 39.64
C LYS A 97 -19.48 -15.88 40.56
N ASP A 98 -19.26 -16.68 41.61
CA ASP A 98 -18.15 -16.49 42.54
C ASP A 98 -16.82 -16.82 41.86
N ALA A 99 -16.78 -17.89 41.06
CA ALA A 99 -15.62 -18.24 40.25
C ALA A 99 -15.24 -17.09 39.30
N LEU A 100 -16.20 -16.54 38.55
CA LEU A 100 -15.95 -15.46 37.57
C LEU A 100 -15.51 -14.14 38.21
N LYS A 101 -15.81 -13.92 39.50
CA LYS A 101 -15.38 -12.73 40.26
C LYS A 101 -14.07 -12.97 41.04
N SER A 102 -13.56 -14.19 41.05
CA SER A 102 -12.38 -14.55 41.82
C SER A 102 -11.08 -14.01 41.21
N SER A 103 -10.13 -13.68 42.07
CA SER A 103 -8.77 -13.31 41.66
C SER A 103 -8.04 -14.46 40.93
N GLU A 104 -8.38 -15.70 41.29
CA GLU A 104 -7.90 -16.93 40.69
C GLU A 104 -8.30 -17.06 39.22
N MET A 105 -9.57 -16.79 38.91
CA MET A 105 -10.07 -16.85 37.54
C MET A 105 -9.47 -15.75 36.69
N GLU A 106 -9.35 -14.54 37.23
CA GLU A 106 -8.68 -13.43 36.54
C GLU A 106 -7.19 -13.74 36.29
N ALA A 107 -6.49 -14.32 37.26
CA ALA A 107 -5.11 -14.75 37.10
C ALA A 107 -4.95 -15.87 36.06
N LEU A 108 -5.86 -16.84 36.05
CA LEU A 108 -5.90 -17.91 35.05
C LEU A 108 -6.10 -17.33 33.65
N TYR A 109 -7.13 -16.48 33.48
CA TYR A 109 -7.45 -15.83 32.22
C TYR A 109 -6.26 -15.04 31.70
N ASN A 110 -5.69 -14.15 32.53
CA ASN A 110 -4.56 -13.31 32.14
C ASN A 110 -3.32 -14.14 31.79
N LEU A 111 -3.08 -15.25 32.50
CA LEU A 111 -2.00 -16.19 32.17
C LEU A 111 -2.22 -16.80 30.77
N CYS A 112 -3.42 -17.30 30.49
CA CYS A 112 -3.78 -17.88 29.20
C CYS A 112 -3.65 -16.86 28.07
N MET A 113 -4.20 -15.66 28.23
CA MET A 113 -4.11 -14.58 27.23
C MET A 113 -2.66 -14.22 26.93
N LYS A 114 -1.82 -14.06 27.96
CA LYS A 114 -0.39 -13.74 27.79
C LYS A 114 0.37 -14.87 27.12
N HIS A 115 0.13 -16.12 27.50
CA HIS A 115 0.78 -17.29 26.90
C HIS A 115 0.37 -17.48 25.45
N ASN A 116 -0.94 -17.46 25.17
CA ASN A 116 -1.51 -17.72 23.85
C ASN A 116 -1.10 -16.65 22.83
N ARG A 117 -1.09 -15.36 23.23
CA ARG A 117 -0.59 -14.26 22.39
C ARG A 117 0.86 -14.46 21.96
N LYS A 118 1.72 -14.99 22.85
CA LYS A 118 3.13 -15.27 22.55
C LYS A 118 3.36 -16.57 21.79
N ASN A 119 2.39 -17.48 21.84
CA ASN A 119 2.50 -18.83 21.31
C ASN A 119 1.41 -19.13 20.27
N LYS A 120 1.13 -18.18 19.38
CA LYS A 120 0.08 -18.29 18.33
C LYS A 120 0.20 -19.58 17.50
N ALA A 121 1.41 -20.15 17.34
CA ALA A 121 1.67 -21.35 16.55
C ALA A 121 1.90 -22.66 17.36
N LYS A 122 1.74 -22.64 18.69
CA LYS A 122 2.02 -23.79 19.58
C LYS A 122 0.78 -24.14 20.43
N LEU A 123 0.96 -25.02 21.41
CA LEU A 123 -0.05 -25.41 22.40
C LEU A 123 -0.60 -24.16 23.11
N GLN A 124 -1.89 -23.91 22.92
CA GLN A 124 -2.64 -22.90 23.65
C GLN A 124 -3.18 -23.46 24.96
N LEU A 125 -3.25 -22.60 25.97
CA LEU A 125 -3.94 -22.87 27.23
C LEU A 125 -5.39 -22.44 27.12
N SER A 126 -6.30 -23.23 27.66
CA SER A 126 -7.72 -22.91 27.67
C SER A 126 -8.09 -22.20 28.98
N ALA A 127 -8.61 -20.98 28.89
CA ALA A 127 -9.13 -20.33 30.10
C ALA A 127 -10.48 -20.94 30.52
N VAL A 128 -11.19 -21.60 29.60
CA VAL A 128 -12.55 -22.08 29.81
C VAL A 128 -12.64 -23.55 30.21
N GLU A 129 -11.62 -24.35 29.91
CA GLU A 129 -11.54 -25.78 30.26
C GLU A 129 -11.88 -26.08 31.73
N PRO A 130 -11.31 -25.37 32.74
CA PRO A 130 -11.65 -25.64 34.14
C PRO A 130 -13.12 -25.36 34.49
N LEU A 131 -13.75 -24.41 33.79
CA LEU A 131 -15.18 -24.09 33.96
C LEU A 131 -16.07 -25.10 33.23
N LEU A 132 -15.65 -25.58 32.06
CA LEU A 132 -16.38 -26.60 31.30
C LEU A 132 -16.48 -27.91 32.07
N GLU A 133 -15.40 -28.33 32.74
CA GLU A 133 -15.38 -29.52 33.58
C GLU A 133 -16.38 -29.46 34.75
N LEU A 134 -16.59 -28.28 35.32
CA LEU A 134 -17.50 -28.09 36.46
C LEU A 134 -18.97 -27.95 36.05
N TYR A 135 -19.23 -27.11 35.06
CA TYR A 135 -20.59 -26.64 34.78
C TYR A 135 -21.20 -27.28 33.53
N GLY A 136 -20.37 -27.87 32.66
CA GLY A 136 -20.78 -28.40 31.37
C GLY A 136 -21.01 -27.30 30.32
N SER A 137 -20.79 -27.66 29.04
CA SER A 137 -20.78 -26.69 27.91
C SER A 137 -22.08 -25.89 27.77
N SER A 138 -23.25 -26.56 27.77
CA SER A 138 -24.54 -25.89 27.56
C SER A 138 -24.89 -24.92 28.69
N ASN A 139 -24.73 -25.34 29.95
CA ASN A 139 -25.04 -24.49 31.11
C ASN A 139 -24.06 -23.31 31.20
N LEU A 140 -22.76 -23.57 30.98
CA LEU A 140 -21.75 -22.52 31.02
C LEU A 140 -22.03 -21.45 29.96
N ARG A 141 -22.27 -21.86 28.70
CA ARG A 141 -22.58 -20.94 27.61
C ARG A 141 -23.79 -20.07 27.92
N ASN A 142 -24.91 -20.68 28.32
CA ASN A 142 -26.15 -19.96 28.63
C ASN A 142 -25.94 -18.98 29.78
N ASN A 143 -25.27 -19.42 30.86
CA ASN A 143 -25.00 -18.55 32.00
C ASN A 143 -24.10 -17.38 31.64
N LEU A 144 -23.00 -17.61 30.92
CA LEU A 144 -22.10 -16.54 30.48
C LEU A 144 -22.82 -15.54 29.58
N GLN A 145 -23.71 -16.00 28.70
CA GLN A 145 -24.51 -15.13 27.83
C GLN A 145 -25.43 -14.21 28.63
N HIS A 146 -25.97 -14.65 29.78
CA HIS A 146 -26.72 -13.79 30.70
C HIS A 146 -25.87 -12.85 31.56
N LEU A 147 -24.55 -13.08 31.65
CA LEU A 147 -23.64 -12.30 32.49
C LEU A 147 -22.81 -11.28 31.69
N VAL A 148 -22.71 -11.44 30.37
CA VAL A 148 -21.78 -10.67 29.51
C VAL A 148 -22.01 -9.15 29.53
N GLU A 149 -23.25 -8.71 29.76
CA GLU A 149 -23.63 -7.30 29.85
C GLU A 149 -23.91 -6.84 31.29
N LYS A 150 -23.84 -7.74 32.28
CA LYS A 150 -24.14 -7.38 33.66
C LYS A 150 -22.98 -6.63 34.31
N GLU A 151 -23.33 -5.58 35.05
CA GLU A 151 -22.39 -4.85 35.90
C GLU A 151 -21.77 -5.76 36.99
N GLY A 152 -20.53 -5.45 37.38
CA GLY A 152 -19.81 -6.20 38.40
C GLY A 152 -19.12 -7.49 37.88
N TYR A 153 -19.03 -7.68 36.57
CA TYR A 153 -18.25 -8.74 35.94
C TYR A 153 -17.22 -8.19 34.97
N ASN A 154 -16.10 -8.91 34.79
CA ASN A 154 -15.14 -8.62 33.74
C ASN A 154 -15.72 -9.02 32.38
N GLN A 155 -16.42 -8.07 31.74
CA GLN A 155 -17.13 -8.28 30.48
C GLN A 155 -16.20 -8.75 29.36
N HIS A 156 -14.97 -8.24 29.31
CA HIS A 156 -13.99 -8.64 28.31
C HIS A 156 -13.61 -10.12 28.45
N MET A 157 -13.33 -10.57 29.68
CA MET A 157 -13.07 -11.99 29.96
C MET A 157 -14.28 -12.85 29.58
N ILE A 158 -15.50 -12.46 29.97
CA ILE A 158 -16.70 -13.25 29.66
C ILE A 158 -16.93 -13.35 28.14
N LYS A 159 -16.77 -12.26 27.38
CA LYS A 159 -16.85 -12.27 25.92
C LYS A 159 -15.83 -13.24 25.31
N HIS A 160 -14.59 -13.22 25.80
CA HIS A 160 -13.55 -14.13 25.32
C HIS A 160 -13.86 -15.60 25.64
N LEU A 161 -14.32 -15.91 26.86
CA LEU A 161 -14.72 -17.27 27.25
C LEU A 161 -15.87 -17.79 26.39
N LEU A 162 -16.87 -16.94 26.08
CA LEU A 162 -17.97 -17.29 25.18
C LEU A 162 -17.47 -17.62 23.77
N GLN A 163 -16.53 -16.84 23.23
CA GLN A 163 -15.91 -17.10 21.93
C GLN A 163 -15.13 -18.42 21.94
N GLU A 164 -14.39 -18.71 23.03
CA GLU A 164 -13.64 -19.96 23.18
C GLU A 164 -14.56 -21.19 23.20
N ILE A 165 -15.63 -21.17 24.01
CA ILE A 165 -16.64 -22.25 24.05
C ILE A 165 -17.25 -22.48 22.66
N ARG A 166 -17.57 -21.39 21.95
CA ARG A 166 -18.13 -21.46 20.61
C ARG A 166 -17.18 -22.15 19.63
N ARG A 167 -15.89 -21.80 19.65
CA ARG A 167 -14.87 -22.43 18.78
C ARG A 167 -14.70 -23.91 19.11
N GLU A 168 -14.68 -24.29 20.38
CA GLU A 168 -14.64 -25.70 20.79
C GLU A 168 -15.84 -26.48 20.27
N GLU A 169 -17.04 -25.89 20.30
CA GLU A 169 -18.23 -26.49 19.75
C GLU A 169 -18.11 -26.71 18.23
N TRP A 170 -17.59 -25.73 17.49
CA TRP A 170 -17.34 -25.85 16.05
C TRP A 170 -16.30 -26.93 15.73
N LEU A 171 -15.22 -27.03 16.51
CA LEU A 171 -14.19 -28.05 16.37
C LEU A 171 -14.74 -29.45 16.65
N ARG A 172 -15.47 -29.63 17.76
CA ARG A 172 -16.10 -30.91 18.13
C ARG A 172 -17.10 -31.37 17.08
N LYS A 173 -17.85 -30.45 16.48
CA LYS A 173 -18.79 -30.72 15.39
C LYS A 173 -18.12 -30.85 14.03
N GLN A 174 -16.78 -30.73 13.95
CA GLN A 174 -15.98 -30.79 12.72
C GLN A 174 -16.57 -29.90 11.61
N MET A 175 -16.95 -28.68 11.97
CA MET A 175 -17.51 -27.75 10.99
C MET A 175 -16.46 -27.42 9.91
N SER A 176 -16.92 -27.17 8.68
CA SER A 176 -16.03 -26.61 7.65
C SER A 176 -15.78 -25.13 7.94
N ILE A 177 -14.68 -24.61 7.38
CA ILE A 177 -14.38 -23.17 7.48
C ILE A 177 -15.51 -22.36 6.82
N ASP A 178 -16.03 -22.81 5.67
CA ASP A 178 -17.13 -22.14 4.97
C ASP A 178 -18.39 -22.07 5.84
N LYS A 179 -18.75 -23.16 6.53
CA LYS A 179 -19.89 -23.17 7.45
C LYS A 179 -19.71 -22.20 8.61
N VAL A 180 -18.50 -22.10 9.17
CA VAL A 180 -18.22 -21.13 10.25
C VAL A 180 -18.24 -19.70 9.72
N PHE A 181 -17.72 -19.47 8.51
CA PHE A 181 -17.79 -18.19 7.83
C PHE A 181 -19.23 -17.72 7.64
N ASP A 182 -20.11 -18.61 7.15
CA ASP A 182 -21.55 -18.33 6.99
C ASP A 182 -22.22 -17.98 8.32
N LEU A 183 -21.89 -18.72 9.40
CA LEU A 183 -22.43 -18.45 10.74
C LEU A 183 -21.96 -17.12 11.33
N LEU A 184 -20.77 -16.65 10.94
CA LEU A 184 -20.26 -15.34 11.37
C LEU A 184 -20.93 -14.18 10.62
N GLN A 185 -21.63 -14.45 9.51
CA GLN A 185 -22.40 -13.48 8.75
C GLN A 185 -21.57 -12.24 8.40
N PHE A 186 -20.45 -12.44 7.69
CA PHE A 186 -19.62 -11.33 7.22
C PHE A 186 -20.44 -10.37 6.34
N SER A 187 -20.26 -9.08 6.59
CA SER A 187 -20.87 -8.00 5.83
C SER A 187 -20.12 -7.74 4.51
N ASP A 188 -20.53 -6.71 3.78
CA ASP A 188 -19.83 -6.23 2.58
C ASP A 188 -18.71 -5.22 2.91
N ASP A 189 -18.50 -4.92 4.19
CA ASP A 189 -17.42 -4.06 4.69
C ASP A 189 -16.50 -4.80 5.66
N LEU A 190 -15.30 -5.11 5.16
CA LEU A 190 -14.27 -5.81 5.95
C LEU A 190 -13.87 -5.01 7.20
N THR A 191 -13.90 -3.67 7.13
CA THR A 191 -13.53 -2.80 8.24
C THR A 191 -14.43 -3.06 9.44
N THR A 192 -15.75 -3.03 9.20
CA THR A 192 -16.77 -3.34 10.22
C THR A 192 -16.57 -4.75 10.78
N ASP A 193 -16.38 -5.77 9.92
CA ASP A 193 -16.24 -7.15 10.39
C ASP A 193 -14.97 -7.39 11.22
N ILE A 194 -13.90 -6.61 10.98
CA ILE A 194 -12.71 -6.63 11.84
C ILE A 194 -13.00 -5.93 13.16
N GLN A 195 -13.58 -4.73 13.14
CA GLN A 195 -13.86 -3.95 14.36
C GLN A 195 -14.77 -4.68 15.34
N ILE A 196 -15.75 -5.43 14.84
CA ILE A 196 -16.66 -6.24 15.67
C ILE A 196 -16.10 -7.66 15.98
N GLY A 197 -14.90 -7.98 15.52
CA GLY A 197 -14.15 -9.19 15.89
C GLY A 197 -14.54 -10.47 15.12
N LYS A 198 -15.30 -10.40 14.03
CA LYS A 198 -15.62 -11.59 13.21
C LYS A 198 -14.39 -12.12 12.49
N PHE A 199 -13.54 -11.22 11.97
CA PHE A 199 -12.29 -11.60 11.32
C PHE A 199 -11.37 -12.39 12.26
N ASP A 200 -11.14 -11.87 13.48
CA ASP A 200 -10.29 -12.53 14.47
C ASP A 200 -10.87 -13.87 14.92
N GLU A 201 -12.20 -13.95 15.09
CA GLU A 201 -12.86 -15.20 15.45
C GLU A 201 -12.66 -16.29 14.38
N LEU A 202 -12.87 -15.93 13.11
CA LEU A 202 -12.64 -16.84 11.99
C LEU A 202 -11.17 -17.26 11.92
N LYS A 203 -10.25 -16.28 12.05
CA LYS A 203 -8.81 -16.53 12.04
C LYS A 203 -8.40 -17.52 13.13
N GLU A 204 -8.84 -17.32 14.36
CA GLU A 204 -8.53 -18.22 15.48
C GLU A 204 -9.14 -19.61 15.32
N TYR A 205 -10.33 -19.71 14.70
CA TYR A 205 -10.91 -21.00 14.34
C TYR A 205 -10.04 -21.74 13.30
N ILE A 206 -9.63 -21.06 12.22
CA ILE A 206 -8.76 -21.64 11.18
C ILE A 206 -7.40 -22.04 11.76
N LEU A 207 -6.81 -21.19 12.60
CA LEU A 207 -5.58 -21.52 13.32
C LEU A 207 -5.78 -22.81 14.12
N SER A 208 -6.87 -22.94 14.87
CA SER A 208 -7.15 -24.14 15.68
C SER A 208 -7.25 -25.41 14.86
N LEU A 209 -7.87 -25.36 13.67
CA LEU A 209 -7.89 -26.49 12.73
C LEU A 209 -6.49 -26.88 12.23
N GLY A 210 -5.61 -25.90 12.04
CA GLY A 210 -4.30 -26.09 11.44
C GLY A 210 -3.15 -26.36 12.42
N ARG A 211 -3.32 -26.09 13.71
CA ARG A 211 -2.23 -26.09 14.72
C ARG A 211 -1.40 -27.36 14.69
N GLU A 212 -2.04 -28.53 14.74
CA GLU A 212 -1.34 -29.82 14.81
C GLU A 212 -0.61 -30.15 13.51
N LYS A 213 -1.30 -29.96 12.38
CA LYS A 213 -0.80 -30.34 11.05
C LYS A 213 0.31 -29.40 10.56
N TYR A 214 0.14 -28.09 10.73
CA TYR A 214 1.03 -27.09 10.12
C TYR A 214 2.05 -26.51 11.10
N LYS A 215 1.90 -26.71 12.42
CA LYS A 215 2.86 -26.31 13.46
C LYS A 215 3.34 -24.87 13.26
N ASN A 216 4.62 -24.67 12.94
CA ASN A 216 5.23 -23.35 12.72
C ASN A 216 4.67 -22.59 11.51
N LYS A 217 4.04 -23.27 10.54
CA LYS A 217 3.40 -22.67 9.36
C LYS A 217 1.90 -22.44 9.53
N VAL A 218 1.34 -22.64 10.72
CA VAL A 218 -0.11 -22.50 10.93
C VAL A 218 -0.63 -21.09 10.65
N ILE A 219 0.19 -20.06 10.88
CA ILE A 219 -0.16 -18.67 10.57
C ILE A 219 -0.29 -18.48 9.06
N GLU A 220 0.68 -18.96 8.29
CA GLU A 220 0.63 -18.92 6.82
C GLU A 220 -0.59 -19.67 6.30
N TYR A 221 -0.84 -20.87 6.82
CA TYR A 221 -2.05 -21.65 6.51
C TYR A 221 -3.34 -20.86 6.77
N ALA A 222 -3.43 -20.20 7.93
CA ALA A 222 -4.62 -19.44 8.28
C ALA A 222 -4.82 -18.22 7.38
N ASP A 223 -3.75 -17.46 7.14
CA ASP A 223 -3.79 -16.29 6.26
C ASP A 223 -4.15 -16.69 4.82
N ASP A 224 -3.61 -17.82 4.32
CA ASP A 224 -3.91 -18.34 2.97
C ASP A 224 -5.39 -18.75 2.83
N LYS A 225 -5.96 -19.38 3.87
CA LYS A 225 -7.40 -19.72 3.90
C LYS A 225 -8.28 -18.49 4.01
N LEU A 226 -7.89 -17.50 4.80
CA LEU A 226 -8.59 -16.22 4.90
C LEU A 226 -8.61 -15.49 3.56
N VAL A 227 -7.46 -15.38 2.88
CA VAL A 227 -7.40 -14.78 1.54
C VAL A 227 -8.29 -15.53 0.57
N ALA A 228 -8.30 -16.86 0.58
CA ALA A 228 -9.17 -17.64 -0.31
C ALA A 228 -10.66 -17.30 -0.10
N ILE A 229 -11.14 -17.33 1.15
CA ILE A 229 -12.55 -17.07 1.49
C ILE A 229 -12.93 -15.62 1.23
N LEU A 230 -12.09 -14.67 1.65
CA LEU A 230 -12.40 -13.24 1.47
C LEU A 230 -12.29 -12.81 0.01
N THR A 231 -11.41 -13.44 -0.78
CA THR A 231 -11.37 -13.24 -2.24
C THR A 231 -12.70 -13.65 -2.87
N ASP A 232 -13.28 -14.78 -2.45
CA ASP A 232 -14.59 -15.23 -2.93
C ASP A 232 -15.71 -14.28 -2.48
N LYS A 233 -15.76 -13.96 -1.17
CA LYS A 233 -16.75 -13.04 -0.58
C LYS A 233 -16.83 -11.68 -1.28
N PHE A 234 -15.68 -11.11 -1.63
CA PHE A 234 -15.60 -9.79 -2.27
C PHE A 234 -15.57 -9.85 -3.79
N GLY A 235 -15.65 -11.05 -4.40
CA GLY A 235 -15.73 -11.22 -5.84
C GLY A 235 -14.40 -10.94 -6.57
N GLY A 236 -13.26 -11.19 -5.94
CA GLY A 236 -11.94 -11.08 -6.54
C GLY A 236 -10.87 -10.47 -5.64
N GLU A 237 -9.60 -10.71 -6.00
CA GLU A 237 -8.45 -10.23 -5.23
C GLU A 237 -8.36 -8.70 -5.25
N GLY A 238 -8.69 -8.07 -6.39
CA GLY A 238 -8.79 -6.62 -6.49
C GLY A 238 -9.77 -5.99 -5.51
N ASN A 239 -10.94 -6.60 -5.33
CA ASN A 239 -11.96 -6.10 -4.41
C ASN A 239 -11.57 -6.36 -2.95
N LEU A 240 -10.94 -7.50 -2.65
CA LEU A 240 -10.34 -7.75 -1.34
C LEU A 240 -9.29 -6.68 -1.00
N VAL A 241 -8.39 -6.35 -1.92
CA VAL A 241 -7.39 -5.29 -1.71
C VAL A 241 -8.03 -3.94 -1.46
N LYS A 242 -9.10 -3.61 -2.19
CA LYS A 242 -9.88 -2.38 -1.93
C LYS A 242 -10.45 -2.35 -0.51
N GLN A 243 -10.95 -3.48 -0.02
CA GLN A 243 -11.44 -3.60 1.37
C GLN A 243 -10.30 -3.49 2.39
N MET A 244 -9.13 -4.09 2.11
CA MET A 244 -7.93 -3.95 2.95
C MET A 244 -7.46 -2.50 3.03
N SER A 245 -7.46 -1.78 1.91
CA SER A 245 -7.08 -0.36 1.84
C SER A 245 -8.01 0.50 2.70
N LYS A 246 -9.34 0.32 2.59
CA LYS A 246 -10.32 1.01 3.44
C LYS A 246 -10.11 0.76 4.93
N ALA A 247 -9.84 -0.50 5.29
CA ALA A 247 -9.59 -0.87 6.69
C ALA A 247 -8.33 -0.19 7.24
N LYS A 248 -7.25 -0.14 6.44
CA LYS A 248 -6.01 0.57 6.77
C LYS A 248 -6.26 2.07 7.04
N PHE A 249 -7.02 2.75 6.17
CA PHE A 249 -7.39 4.16 6.39
C PHE A 249 -8.26 4.38 7.63
N SER A 250 -9.03 3.37 8.04
CA SER A 250 -9.88 3.44 9.23
C SER A 250 -9.14 3.12 10.53
N GLY A 251 -7.81 2.95 10.49
CA GLY A 251 -6.99 2.66 11.66
C GLY A 251 -7.08 1.22 12.18
N VAL A 252 -7.55 0.28 11.35
CA VAL A 252 -7.56 -1.15 11.70
C VAL A 252 -6.11 -1.68 11.78
N ASN A 253 -5.84 -2.54 12.77
CA ASN A 253 -4.51 -3.09 13.08
C ASN A 253 -3.73 -3.61 11.86
N ASP A 254 -2.49 -3.13 11.70
CA ASP A 254 -1.54 -3.53 10.66
C ASP A 254 -1.22 -5.04 10.67
N GLU A 255 -1.32 -5.74 11.81
CA GLU A 255 -1.03 -7.18 11.87
C GLU A 255 -2.03 -8.01 11.03
N SER A 256 -3.31 -7.64 11.03
CA SER A 256 -4.33 -8.34 10.23
C SER A 256 -4.12 -8.10 8.74
N MET A 257 -3.80 -6.87 8.35
CA MET A 257 -3.56 -6.50 6.96
C MET A 257 -2.26 -7.10 6.41
N SER A 258 -1.19 -7.11 7.20
CA SER A 258 0.10 -7.69 6.79
C SER A 258 0.03 -9.21 6.59
N GLY A 259 -0.81 -9.93 7.36
CA GLY A 259 -1.09 -11.34 7.14
C GLY A 259 -1.75 -11.61 5.78
N LEU A 260 -2.83 -10.86 5.47
CA LEU A 260 -3.52 -10.97 4.17
C LEU A 260 -2.62 -10.59 3.00
N GLU A 261 -1.85 -9.51 3.13
CA GLU A 261 -0.87 -9.09 2.11
C GLU A 261 0.18 -10.19 1.87
N SER A 262 0.72 -10.77 2.93
CA SER A 262 1.71 -11.84 2.82
C SER A 262 1.14 -13.08 2.14
N ALA A 263 -0.12 -13.43 2.42
CA ALA A 263 -0.82 -14.52 1.75
C ALA A 263 -1.07 -14.24 0.27
N LEU A 264 -1.47 -13.02 -0.10
CA LEU A 264 -1.57 -12.60 -1.51
C LEU A 264 -0.21 -12.74 -2.21
N PHE A 265 0.88 -12.28 -1.59
CA PHE A 265 2.23 -12.36 -2.18
C PHE A 265 2.71 -13.80 -2.34
N ARG A 266 2.43 -14.69 -1.37
CA ARG A 266 2.70 -16.13 -1.50
C ARG A 266 1.91 -16.72 -2.66
N LYS A 267 0.62 -16.41 -2.76
CA LYS A 267 -0.24 -16.86 -3.86
C LYS A 267 0.29 -16.41 -5.22
N TRP A 268 0.79 -15.18 -5.32
CA TRP A 268 1.33 -14.61 -6.55
C TRP A 268 2.75 -15.06 -6.87
N HIS A 269 3.48 -15.68 -5.95
CA HIS A 269 4.92 -15.93 -6.06
C HIS A 269 5.34 -16.59 -7.38
N ASP A 270 4.60 -17.61 -7.80
CA ASP A 270 4.85 -18.40 -9.02
C ASP A 270 4.03 -17.93 -10.23
N MET A 271 3.30 -16.82 -10.10
CA MET A 271 2.49 -16.27 -11.19
C MET A 271 3.31 -15.35 -12.09
N LYS A 272 2.99 -15.36 -13.39
CA LYS A 272 3.46 -14.33 -14.31
C LYS A 272 2.89 -12.97 -13.90
N THR A 273 3.68 -11.91 -14.09
CA THR A 273 3.31 -10.55 -13.68
C THR A 273 1.95 -10.09 -14.22
N TRP A 274 1.71 -10.27 -15.52
CA TRP A 274 0.43 -9.88 -16.14
C TRP A 274 -0.78 -10.62 -15.53
N LYS A 275 -0.58 -11.86 -15.04
CA LYS A 275 -1.62 -12.62 -14.36
C LYS A 275 -1.95 -12.04 -12.99
N VAL A 276 -0.93 -11.56 -12.26
CA VAL A 276 -1.11 -10.82 -10.99
C VAL A 276 -1.86 -9.52 -11.27
N TRP A 277 -1.42 -8.78 -12.29
CA TRP A 277 -2.04 -7.53 -12.70
C TRP A 277 -3.53 -7.69 -13.03
N ASN A 278 -3.88 -8.68 -13.85
CA ASN A 278 -5.28 -8.95 -14.23
C ASN A 278 -6.15 -9.37 -13.04
N ARG A 279 -5.58 -10.00 -11.99
CA ARG A 279 -6.33 -10.38 -10.78
C ARG A 279 -6.71 -9.19 -9.91
N LEU A 280 -5.98 -8.08 -10.02
CA LEU A 280 -6.31 -6.85 -9.31
C LEU A 280 -7.48 -6.09 -9.95
N GLN A 281 -7.80 -6.38 -11.22
CA GLN A 281 -9.00 -5.87 -11.90
C GLN A 281 -9.17 -4.36 -11.72
N PHE A 282 -8.24 -3.55 -12.23
CA PHE A 282 -8.18 -2.11 -11.96
C PHE A 282 -9.44 -1.33 -12.40
N GLY A 283 -10.16 -1.82 -13.40
CA GLY A 283 -11.25 -1.08 -14.04
C GLY A 283 -10.70 -0.11 -15.10
N ASP A 284 -11.55 0.79 -15.58
CA ASP A 284 -11.24 1.79 -16.61
C ASP A 284 -11.08 3.22 -16.06
N ASP A 285 -11.44 3.46 -14.80
CA ASP A 285 -11.24 4.72 -14.09
C ASP A 285 -9.84 4.79 -13.42
N ALA A 286 -8.97 5.65 -13.96
CA ALA A 286 -7.61 5.86 -13.45
C ALA A 286 -7.58 6.39 -12.02
N VAL A 287 -8.52 7.27 -11.64
CA VAL A 287 -8.57 7.85 -10.28
C VAL A 287 -9.01 6.78 -9.28
N GLY A 288 -10.07 6.05 -9.59
CA GLY A 288 -10.53 4.91 -8.80
C GLY A 288 -9.46 3.83 -8.67
N ALA A 289 -8.73 3.53 -9.75
CA ALA A 289 -7.63 2.58 -9.73
C ALA A 289 -6.48 3.03 -8.81
N LEU A 290 -6.09 4.30 -8.89
CA LEU A 290 -5.02 4.89 -8.08
C LEU A 290 -5.38 4.93 -6.58
N THR A 291 -6.63 5.25 -6.26
CA THR A 291 -7.12 5.41 -4.87
C THR A 291 -7.62 4.11 -4.23
N SER A 292 -7.73 3.02 -5.00
CA SER A 292 -8.23 1.73 -4.51
C SER A 292 -7.26 0.91 -3.66
N GLY A 293 -6.00 1.33 -3.55
CA GLY A 293 -4.92 0.53 -2.94
C GLY A 293 -4.41 -0.63 -3.81
N LYS A 294 -5.04 -0.90 -4.96
CA LYS A 294 -4.62 -1.96 -5.91
C LYS A 294 -3.23 -1.71 -6.48
N ILE A 295 -2.93 -0.47 -6.84
CA ILE A 295 -1.63 -0.12 -7.41
C ILE A 295 -0.55 -0.10 -6.32
N GLU A 296 -0.89 0.27 -5.08
CA GLU A 296 0.02 0.23 -3.92
C GLU A 296 0.48 -1.21 -3.65
N ILE A 297 -0.45 -2.17 -3.61
CA ILE A 297 -0.09 -3.57 -3.36
C ILE A 297 0.69 -4.18 -4.55
N ALA A 298 0.36 -3.81 -5.79
CA ALA A 298 1.07 -4.24 -6.98
C ALA A 298 2.52 -3.74 -6.97
N ASP A 299 2.70 -2.45 -6.70
CA ASP A 299 4.00 -1.79 -6.60
C ASP A 299 4.87 -2.41 -5.51
N LYS A 300 4.28 -2.64 -4.33
CA LYS A 300 4.96 -3.31 -3.21
C LYS A 300 5.37 -4.74 -3.57
N TYR A 301 4.49 -5.50 -4.20
CA TYR A 301 4.78 -6.87 -4.64
C TYR A 301 5.91 -6.91 -5.68
N PHE A 302 5.81 -6.12 -6.75
CA PHE A 302 6.82 -6.13 -7.81
C PHE A 302 8.17 -5.61 -7.34
N THR A 303 8.20 -4.56 -6.51
CA THR A 303 9.45 -4.06 -5.90
C THR A 303 10.13 -5.17 -5.08
N LYS A 304 9.36 -5.92 -4.29
CA LYS A 304 9.88 -7.05 -3.49
C LYS A 304 10.36 -8.21 -4.36
N ARG A 305 9.64 -8.52 -5.44
CA ARG A 305 9.90 -9.65 -6.34
C ARG A 305 11.03 -9.39 -7.33
N TYR A 306 11.22 -8.15 -7.76
CA TYR A 306 12.16 -7.73 -8.81
C TYR A 306 13.07 -6.62 -8.27
N LYS A 307 13.94 -6.99 -7.33
CA LYS A 307 14.88 -6.08 -6.64
C LYS A 307 15.83 -5.30 -7.56
N ASN A 308 15.97 -5.73 -8.82
CA ASN A 308 16.79 -5.08 -9.84
C ASN A 308 16.04 -3.95 -10.59
N GLY A 309 14.80 -3.64 -10.23
CA GLY A 309 13.99 -2.59 -10.88
C GLY A 309 13.58 -2.94 -12.31
N TYR A 310 13.68 -4.22 -12.72
CA TYR A 310 13.31 -4.66 -14.07
C TYR A 310 11.81 -4.53 -14.32
N PHE A 311 11.00 -4.62 -13.26
CA PHE A 311 9.56 -4.55 -13.34
C PHE A 311 9.04 -3.40 -12.48
N ASP A 312 8.29 -2.49 -13.12
CA ASP A 312 7.76 -1.30 -12.47
C ASP A 312 6.24 -1.25 -12.64
N ALA A 313 5.50 -1.20 -11.53
CA ALA A 313 4.04 -1.17 -11.56
C ALA A 313 3.52 0.05 -12.33
N ILE A 314 4.25 1.17 -12.27
CA ILE A 314 3.87 2.40 -12.97
C ILE A 314 3.86 2.22 -14.48
N GLN A 315 4.74 1.35 -15.02
CA GLN A 315 4.79 1.11 -16.44
C GLN A 315 3.52 0.43 -16.93
N LEU A 316 3.07 -0.63 -16.25
CA LEU A 316 1.81 -1.30 -16.60
C LEU A 316 0.62 -0.36 -16.39
N PHE A 317 0.65 0.44 -15.32
CA PHE A 317 -0.41 1.39 -15.03
C PHE A 317 -0.55 2.44 -16.14
N GLU A 318 0.57 2.93 -16.66
CA GLU A 318 0.57 3.86 -17.77
C GLU A 318 0.18 3.21 -19.11
N GLU A 319 0.53 1.94 -19.32
CA GLU A 319 0.10 1.16 -20.50
C GLU A 319 -1.42 0.93 -20.51
N ASP A 320 -2.04 0.71 -19.35
CA ASP A 320 -3.49 0.47 -19.22
C ASP A 320 -4.33 1.75 -19.34
N PHE A 321 -3.91 2.84 -18.67
CA PHE A 321 -4.71 4.07 -18.59
C PHE A 321 -4.29 5.14 -19.61
N GLY A 322 -3.07 5.07 -20.12
CA GLY A 322 -2.47 6.10 -20.97
C GLY A 322 -1.91 7.28 -20.17
N THR A 323 -0.83 7.88 -20.69
CA THR A 323 -0.09 8.98 -20.06
C THR A 323 -1.00 10.15 -19.69
N GLU A 324 -1.80 10.67 -20.63
CA GLU A 324 -2.71 11.80 -20.41
C GLU A 324 -3.63 11.59 -19.20
N ARG A 325 -4.40 10.48 -19.20
CA ARG A 325 -5.38 10.19 -18.15
C ARG A 325 -4.71 9.94 -16.81
N LEU A 326 -3.57 9.26 -16.82
CA LEU A 326 -2.84 8.96 -15.59
C LEU A 326 -2.24 10.23 -14.96
N THR A 327 -1.71 11.15 -15.76
CA THR A 327 -1.23 12.45 -15.26
C THR A 327 -2.35 13.26 -14.62
N ALA A 328 -3.55 13.29 -15.23
CA ALA A 328 -4.73 13.91 -14.63
C ALA A 328 -5.14 13.22 -13.32
N ALA A 329 -5.14 11.89 -13.30
CA ALA A 329 -5.47 11.12 -12.11
C ALA A 329 -4.52 11.40 -10.94
N PHE A 330 -3.22 11.58 -11.20
CA PHE A 330 -2.27 12.01 -10.18
C PHE A 330 -2.59 13.39 -9.62
N ALA A 331 -2.91 14.37 -10.47
CA ALA A 331 -3.27 15.70 -9.98
C ALA A 331 -4.50 15.66 -9.07
N ILE A 332 -5.54 14.92 -9.46
CA ILE A 332 -6.75 14.72 -8.66
C ILE A 332 -6.41 14.04 -7.32
N ALA A 333 -5.67 12.93 -7.34
CA ALA A 333 -5.31 12.20 -6.11
C ALA A 333 -4.35 12.98 -5.20
N LYS A 334 -3.52 13.88 -5.75
CA LYS A 334 -2.68 14.81 -4.97
C LYS A 334 -3.49 15.88 -4.22
N SER A 335 -4.70 16.19 -4.70
CA SER A 335 -5.58 17.17 -4.05
C SER A 335 -6.29 16.63 -2.81
N VAL A 336 -6.36 15.29 -2.66
CA VAL A 336 -6.96 14.62 -1.50
C VAL A 336 -5.86 14.29 -0.48
N PRO A 337 -5.95 14.78 0.78
CA PRO A 337 -4.90 14.60 1.79
C PRO A 337 -4.45 13.15 1.97
N ASP A 338 -5.40 12.21 2.07
CA ASP A 338 -5.14 10.79 2.36
C ASP A 338 -4.40 10.07 1.24
N THR A 339 -4.50 10.55 -0.01
CA THR A 339 -3.86 9.94 -1.18
C THR A 339 -2.68 10.73 -1.71
N LYS A 340 -2.42 11.92 -1.15
CA LYS A 340 -1.43 12.87 -1.68
C LYS A 340 -0.02 12.29 -1.71
N GLU A 341 0.42 11.70 -0.61
CA GLU A 341 1.78 11.15 -0.50
C GLU A 341 2.02 10.04 -1.52
N PHE A 342 1.10 9.07 -1.56
CA PHE A 342 1.18 7.94 -2.48
C PHE A 342 1.08 8.38 -3.95
N ALA A 343 0.16 9.30 -4.28
CA ALA A 343 0.03 9.86 -5.64
C ALA A 343 1.30 10.61 -6.08
N THR A 344 1.92 11.38 -5.17
CA THR A 344 3.19 12.08 -5.44
C THR A 344 4.32 11.09 -5.70
N MET A 345 4.44 10.04 -4.87
CA MET A 345 5.43 8.98 -5.08
C MET A 345 5.24 8.28 -6.43
N MET A 346 4.00 7.92 -6.79
CA MET A 346 3.72 7.24 -8.05
C MET A 346 3.94 8.15 -9.27
N GLN A 347 3.63 9.45 -9.18
CA GLN A 347 3.97 10.42 -10.22
C GLN A 347 5.49 10.55 -10.39
N HIS A 348 6.26 10.54 -9.30
CA HIS A 348 7.72 10.53 -9.39
C HIS A 348 8.24 9.26 -10.05
N LYS A 349 7.64 8.09 -9.77
CA LYS A 349 7.93 6.84 -10.49
C LYS A 349 7.59 6.95 -11.98
N GLN A 350 6.52 7.65 -12.35
CA GLN A 350 6.17 7.89 -13.77
C GLN A 350 7.28 8.66 -14.48
N PHE A 351 7.76 9.76 -13.89
CA PHE A 351 8.84 10.56 -14.47
C PHE A 351 10.16 9.77 -14.58
N ASN A 352 10.50 8.99 -13.56
CA ASN A 352 11.66 8.11 -13.60
C ASN A 352 11.53 7.03 -14.67
N ASN A 353 10.33 6.48 -14.87
CA ASN A 353 10.05 5.52 -15.94
C ASN A 353 10.24 6.15 -17.33
N TRP A 354 9.74 7.37 -17.54
CA TRP A 354 9.98 8.12 -18.79
C TRP A 354 11.47 8.33 -19.06
N ARG A 355 12.21 8.78 -18.04
CA ARG A 355 13.67 8.97 -18.14
C ARG A 355 14.39 7.66 -18.47
N ARG A 356 14.07 6.57 -17.76
CA ARG A 356 14.66 5.24 -17.98
C ARG A 356 14.39 4.71 -19.40
N LYS A 357 13.22 5.03 -19.97
CA LYS A 357 12.86 4.71 -21.36
C LYS A 357 13.48 5.69 -22.38
N ASN A 358 14.37 6.59 -21.96
CA ASN A 358 14.99 7.64 -22.78
C ASN A 358 13.98 8.48 -23.56
N LYS A 359 12.81 8.75 -22.95
CA LYS A 359 11.80 9.63 -23.55
C LYS A 359 12.31 11.07 -23.64
N SER A 360 12.10 11.70 -24.79
CA SER A 360 12.33 13.12 -25.01
C SER A 360 11.17 13.98 -24.48
N ALA A 361 11.37 15.29 -24.36
CA ALA A 361 10.25 16.20 -24.08
C ALA A 361 9.19 16.14 -25.20
N ALA A 362 9.60 15.99 -26.47
CA ALA A 362 8.69 15.75 -27.59
C ALA A 362 7.82 14.50 -27.42
N ASP A 363 8.41 13.38 -26.97
CA ASP A 363 7.64 12.15 -26.73
C ASP A 363 6.58 12.33 -25.65
N ILE A 364 6.92 13.04 -24.57
CA ILE A 364 6.00 13.30 -23.46
C ILE A 364 4.93 14.30 -23.85
N PHE A 365 5.30 15.38 -24.55
CA PHE A 365 4.34 16.34 -25.10
C PHE A 365 3.29 15.64 -25.96
N LYS A 366 3.73 14.77 -26.88
CA LYS A 366 2.83 13.95 -27.69
C LYS A 366 1.93 13.05 -26.85
N SER A 367 2.47 12.41 -25.81
CA SER A 367 1.74 11.45 -24.96
C SER A 367 0.73 12.13 -24.01
N LEU A 368 0.97 13.39 -23.65
CA LEU A 368 0.05 14.22 -22.87
C LEU A 368 -1.12 14.77 -23.70
N ASN A 369 -1.02 14.70 -25.03
CA ASN A 369 -2.12 14.97 -25.95
C ASN A 369 -2.80 16.33 -25.68
N PHE A 370 -2.02 17.41 -25.81
CA PHE A 370 -2.53 18.78 -25.67
C PHE A 370 -3.54 19.09 -26.78
N ASN A 371 -4.68 19.69 -26.42
CA ASN A 371 -5.68 20.13 -27.38
C ASN A 371 -5.66 21.66 -27.52
N ILE A 372 -5.02 22.15 -28.58
CA ILE A 372 -4.85 23.58 -28.85
C ILE A 372 -6.19 24.23 -29.25
N ASN A 373 -7.11 23.48 -29.85
CA ASN A 373 -8.35 24.02 -30.44
C ASN A 373 -9.56 24.00 -29.49
N ARG A 374 -9.38 23.61 -28.22
CA ARG A 374 -10.47 23.47 -27.24
C ARG A 374 -9.97 23.85 -25.86
N ILE A 375 -10.88 24.32 -25.00
CA ILE A 375 -10.60 24.51 -23.57
C ILE A 375 -10.23 23.15 -22.96
N ASP A 376 -8.93 22.90 -22.80
CA ASP A 376 -8.39 21.74 -22.11
C ASP A 376 -8.39 22.03 -20.60
N THR A 377 -9.36 21.48 -19.88
CA THR A 377 -9.47 21.67 -18.43
C THR A 377 -8.30 21.08 -17.64
N LEU A 378 -7.44 20.28 -18.29
CA LEU A 378 -6.25 19.66 -17.71
C LEU A 378 -4.95 20.34 -18.17
N LEU A 379 -5.05 21.46 -18.91
CA LEU A 379 -3.91 22.14 -19.50
C LEU A 379 -2.79 22.42 -18.49
N ASP A 380 -3.13 23.04 -17.36
CA ASP A 380 -2.16 23.38 -16.31
C ASP A 380 -1.47 22.14 -15.74
N VAL A 381 -2.24 21.08 -15.52
CA VAL A 381 -1.74 19.79 -15.00
C VAL A 381 -0.76 19.16 -15.99
N LYS A 382 -1.06 19.21 -17.29
CA LYS A 382 -0.19 18.66 -18.33
C LYS A 382 1.08 19.49 -18.49
N LEU A 383 0.99 20.82 -18.48
CA LEU A 383 2.14 21.73 -18.53
C LEU A 383 3.04 21.58 -17.29
N GLU A 384 2.46 21.41 -16.10
CA GLU A 384 3.21 21.12 -14.87
C GLU A 384 3.94 19.77 -14.96
N ALA A 385 3.30 18.74 -15.50
CA ALA A 385 3.93 17.42 -15.67
C ALA A 385 5.08 17.46 -16.69
N LEU A 386 4.88 18.15 -17.83
CA LEU A 386 5.92 18.32 -18.84
C LEU A 386 7.12 19.10 -18.30
N SER A 387 6.88 20.25 -17.65
CA SER A 387 7.96 21.05 -17.05
C SER A 387 8.71 20.26 -15.98
N SER A 388 8.00 19.57 -15.09
CA SER A 388 8.63 18.74 -14.05
C SER A 388 9.50 17.62 -14.62
N PHE A 389 9.08 16.99 -15.72
CA PHE A 389 9.89 15.99 -16.40
C PHE A 389 11.13 16.58 -17.05
N ILE A 390 11.02 17.73 -17.73
CA ILE A 390 12.17 18.42 -18.33
C ILE A 390 13.18 18.81 -17.24
N SER A 391 12.71 19.35 -16.11
CA SER A 391 13.57 19.65 -14.95
C SER A 391 14.30 18.41 -14.42
N LEU A 392 13.72 17.22 -14.53
CA LEU A 392 14.33 15.96 -14.08
C LEU A 392 15.44 15.45 -15.02
N LEU A 393 15.39 15.77 -16.31
CA LEU A 393 16.35 15.26 -17.30
C LEU A 393 17.76 15.84 -17.11
N GLU A 394 17.86 17.13 -16.78
CA GLU A 394 19.16 17.83 -16.67
C GLU A 394 19.23 18.76 -15.43
N PRO A 395 19.40 18.23 -14.21
CA PRO A 395 19.37 19.03 -12.98
C PRO A 395 20.51 20.06 -12.86
N THR A 396 21.59 19.92 -13.64
CA THR A 396 22.76 20.82 -13.62
C THR A 396 22.67 21.99 -14.61
N LYS A 397 21.64 22.00 -15.47
CA LYS A 397 21.33 23.10 -16.39
C LYS A 397 19.83 23.38 -16.30
N PRO A 398 19.37 24.27 -15.42
CA PRO A 398 17.94 24.49 -15.28
C PRO A 398 17.46 25.30 -16.49
N TYR A 399 17.11 24.60 -17.57
CA TYR A 399 16.39 25.22 -18.68
C TYR A 399 14.93 25.50 -18.29
N VAL A 400 14.38 24.79 -17.29
CA VAL A 400 13.00 24.93 -16.79
C VAL A 400 12.96 24.69 -15.28
N LYS A 401 12.44 25.66 -14.52
CA LYS A 401 11.94 25.38 -13.15
C LYS A 401 10.58 24.70 -13.26
N ALA A 402 10.36 23.63 -12.50
CA ALA A 402 9.08 22.91 -12.50
C ALA A 402 7.90 23.87 -12.26
N GLY A 403 6.89 23.81 -13.12
CA GLY A 403 5.73 24.70 -13.08
C GLY A 403 5.94 26.11 -13.66
N ASN A 404 7.12 26.46 -14.15
CA ASN A 404 7.38 27.77 -14.76
C ASN A 404 7.08 27.75 -16.27
N LEU A 405 5.98 28.41 -16.67
CA LEU A 405 5.53 28.50 -18.06
C LEU A 405 6.43 29.37 -18.94
N TRP A 406 7.04 30.41 -18.37
CA TRP A 406 7.98 31.25 -19.13
C TRP A 406 9.22 30.47 -19.53
N ASP A 407 9.78 29.70 -18.60
CA ASP A 407 10.95 28.87 -18.89
C ASP A 407 10.62 27.81 -19.96
N LEU A 408 9.38 27.26 -19.96
CA LEU A 408 8.91 26.38 -21.03
C LEU A 408 8.85 27.10 -22.39
N ALA A 409 8.34 28.34 -22.44
CA ALA A 409 8.30 29.14 -23.66
C ALA A 409 9.71 29.44 -24.19
N ARG A 410 10.65 29.79 -23.30
CA ARG A 410 12.07 29.98 -23.64
C ARG A 410 12.68 28.72 -24.23
N LEU A 411 12.39 27.57 -23.64
CA LEU A 411 12.92 26.31 -24.15
C LEU A 411 12.37 26.00 -25.55
N ALA A 412 11.07 26.17 -25.75
CA ALA A 412 10.44 25.98 -27.05
C ALA A 412 11.02 26.95 -28.10
N MET A 413 11.17 28.24 -27.75
CA MET A 413 11.75 29.24 -28.66
C MET A 413 13.21 28.94 -29.00
N ASN A 414 14.01 28.49 -28.03
CA ASN A 414 15.40 28.07 -28.30
C ASN A 414 15.45 26.88 -29.26
N SER A 415 14.53 25.90 -29.12
CA SER A 415 14.41 24.78 -30.07
C SER A 415 14.11 25.29 -31.48
N VAL A 416 13.18 26.24 -31.63
CA VAL A 416 12.87 26.88 -32.93
C VAL A 416 14.11 27.56 -33.54
N LEU A 417 14.96 28.15 -32.70
CA LEU A 417 16.22 28.79 -33.09
C LEU A 417 17.38 27.79 -33.34
N GLY A 418 17.14 26.49 -33.17
CA GLY A 418 18.11 25.42 -33.41
C GLY A 418 18.91 24.96 -32.19
N ASP A 419 18.65 25.51 -31.00
CA ASP A 419 19.20 25.04 -29.72
C ASP A 419 18.16 24.22 -28.97
N ASP A 420 18.17 22.90 -29.17
CA ASP A 420 17.15 21.99 -28.66
C ASP A 420 17.68 20.98 -27.61
N PRO A 421 18.03 21.44 -26.39
CA PRO A 421 18.57 20.56 -25.36
C PRO A 421 17.53 19.57 -24.81
N ALA A 422 16.24 19.91 -24.82
CA ALA A 422 15.17 19.00 -24.32
C ALA A 422 14.59 18.07 -25.40
N ARG A 423 15.05 18.17 -26.65
CA ARG A 423 14.56 17.39 -27.80
C ARG A 423 13.07 17.63 -28.06
N LEU A 424 12.70 18.90 -28.25
CA LEU A 424 11.37 19.43 -28.58
C LEU A 424 11.12 19.66 -30.08
N LEU A 425 12.13 19.57 -30.96
CA LEU A 425 12.13 19.94 -32.39
C LEU A 425 10.86 19.66 -33.25
N TRP A 426 10.00 18.71 -32.88
CA TRP A 426 8.76 18.41 -33.60
C TRP A 426 7.50 19.07 -33.02
N TYR A 427 7.59 19.63 -31.81
CA TYR A 427 6.49 20.18 -31.03
C TYR A 427 6.86 21.50 -30.36
N ASP A 428 7.96 22.14 -30.75
CA ASP A 428 8.39 23.42 -30.19
C ASP A 428 7.37 24.53 -30.49
N THR A 429 6.99 24.69 -31.76
CA THR A 429 5.93 25.58 -32.22
C THR A 429 4.58 25.23 -31.59
N SER A 430 4.21 23.95 -31.56
CA SER A 430 2.98 23.52 -30.89
C SER A 430 2.98 23.78 -29.39
N LEU A 431 4.13 23.71 -28.71
CA LEU A 431 4.23 24.06 -27.30
C LEU A 431 4.08 25.58 -27.11
N LEU A 432 4.65 26.41 -27.99
CA LEU A 432 4.40 27.85 -28.00
C LEU A 432 2.92 28.14 -28.21
N ASP A 433 2.26 27.51 -29.20
CA ASP A 433 0.83 27.68 -29.45
C ASP A 433 -0.02 27.34 -28.22
N VAL A 434 0.30 26.23 -27.53
CA VAL A 434 -0.38 25.84 -26.27
C VAL A 434 -0.22 26.91 -25.18
N LEU A 435 0.98 27.47 -25.03
CA LEU A 435 1.25 28.51 -24.03
C LEU A 435 0.58 29.84 -24.39
N PHE A 436 0.56 30.17 -25.68
CA PHE A 436 -0.08 31.38 -26.20
C PHE A 436 -1.60 31.31 -26.06
N GLU A 437 -2.23 30.18 -26.39
CA GLU A 437 -3.65 29.95 -26.12
C GLU A 437 -3.99 30.15 -24.63
N LYS A 438 -3.15 29.62 -23.72
CA LYS A 438 -3.34 29.80 -22.29
C LYS A 438 -3.29 31.27 -21.88
N TRP A 439 -2.24 31.99 -22.30
CA TRP A 439 -2.09 33.41 -21.95
C TRP A 439 -3.19 34.27 -22.57
N SER A 440 -3.61 33.96 -23.79
CA SER A 440 -4.73 34.62 -24.47
C SER A 440 -6.04 34.40 -23.72
N ALA A 441 -6.32 33.17 -23.30
CA ALA A 441 -7.49 32.84 -22.48
C ALA A 441 -7.49 33.55 -21.11
N GLU A 442 -6.32 33.89 -20.57
CA GLU A 442 -6.14 34.70 -19.37
C GLU A 442 -6.22 36.22 -19.65
N ASN A 443 -6.49 36.63 -20.90
CA ASN A 443 -6.51 38.01 -21.40
C ASN A 443 -5.19 38.77 -21.20
N LEU A 444 -4.07 38.05 -21.21
CA LEU A 444 -2.76 38.64 -21.01
C LEU A 444 -2.31 39.36 -22.28
N GLN A 445 -2.10 40.67 -22.20
CA GLN A 445 -1.66 41.46 -23.34
C GLN A 445 -0.15 41.25 -23.61
N PRO A 446 0.31 41.26 -24.87
CA PRO A 446 1.73 41.05 -25.20
C PRO A 446 2.67 42.03 -24.48
N ASP A 447 2.28 43.29 -24.32
CA ASP A 447 3.06 44.32 -23.62
C ASP A 447 3.14 44.10 -22.09
N LYS A 448 2.28 43.25 -21.53
CA LYS A 448 2.26 42.85 -20.11
C LYS A 448 2.80 41.46 -19.85
N LEU A 449 2.98 40.68 -20.91
CA LEU A 449 3.34 39.28 -20.83
C LEU A 449 4.66 39.07 -20.06
N TYR A 450 5.71 39.83 -20.39
CA TYR A 450 6.99 39.74 -19.69
C TYR A 450 6.91 40.18 -18.23
N ASP A 451 6.24 41.32 -17.99
CA ASP A 451 6.09 41.92 -16.66
C ASP A 451 5.41 40.95 -15.68
N GLN A 452 4.48 40.12 -16.15
CA GLN A 452 3.78 39.12 -15.33
C GLN A 452 4.73 38.11 -14.69
N PHE A 453 5.82 37.72 -15.34
CA PHE A 453 6.73 36.69 -14.85
C PHE A 453 7.93 37.24 -14.07
N TYR A 454 8.38 38.47 -14.37
CA TYR A 454 9.61 39.04 -13.79
C TYR A 454 9.43 40.36 -13.03
N GLY A 455 8.24 40.98 -13.04
CA GLY A 455 7.93 42.15 -12.21
C GLY A 455 8.61 43.46 -12.65
N GLY A 456 8.89 43.63 -13.94
CA GLY A 456 9.45 44.85 -14.53
C GLY A 456 9.69 44.71 -16.03
N GLY A 457 9.88 45.85 -16.71
CA GLY A 457 9.98 45.90 -18.17
C GLY A 457 11.14 45.08 -18.75
N MET A 458 10.87 44.43 -19.88
CA MET A 458 11.83 43.58 -20.59
C MET A 458 13.06 44.37 -21.04
N THR A 459 14.26 43.86 -20.70
CA THR A 459 15.50 44.42 -21.25
C THR A 459 15.70 43.87 -22.67
N VAL A 460 15.93 44.75 -23.66
CA VAL A 460 16.12 44.41 -25.08
C VAL A 460 17.32 43.45 -25.33
N ALA A 461 18.12 43.16 -24.31
CA ALA A 461 19.29 42.29 -24.39
C ALA A 461 18.98 40.79 -24.50
N ASP A 462 17.81 40.31 -24.06
CA ASP A 462 17.45 38.89 -24.15
C ASP A 462 16.63 38.63 -25.43
N ARG A 463 17.34 38.25 -26.49
CA ARG A 463 16.77 38.01 -27.83
C ARG A 463 15.66 36.96 -27.82
N THR A 464 15.79 35.90 -27.01
CA THR A 464 14.79 34.83 -26.93
C THR A 464 13.49 35.36 -26.30
N ASP A 465 13.59 36.08 -25.18
CA ASP A 465 12.43 36.66 -24.50
C ASP A 465 11.69 37.66 -25.43
N THR A 466 12.45 38.46 -26.18
CA THR A 466 11.89 39.40 -27.18
C THR A 466 11.11 38.68 -28.27
N LEU A 467 11.63 37.57 -28.78
CA LEU A 467 10.98 36.77 -29.81
C LEU A 467 9.70 36.10 -29.30
N ILE A 468 9.66 35.65 -28.05
CA ILE A 468 8.45 35.07 -27.46
C ILE A 468 7.31 36.09 -27.44
N VAL A 469 7.58 37.31 -26.97
CA VAL A 469 6.58 38.39 -26.94
C VAL A 469 6.08 38.73 -28.35
N ALA A 470 7.01 38.87 -29.31
CA ALA A 470 6.65 39.17 -30.70
C ALA A 470 5.82 38.06 -31.35
N CYS A 471 6.19 36.79 -31.14
CA CYS A 471 5.41 35.65 -31.66
C CYS A 471 4.03 35.54 -31.00
N TYR A 472 3.92 35.89 -29.72
CA TYR A 472 2.61 35.94 -29.05
C TYR A 472 1.73 37.08 -29.57
N GLU A 473 2.31 38.24 -29.86
CA GLU A 473 1.61 39.36 -30.50
C GLU A 473 1.06 38.96 -31.88
N ASP A 474 1.90 38.34 -32.73
CA ASP A 474 1.48 37.81 -34.03
C ASP A 474 0.36 36.76 -33.89
N PHE A 475 0.45 35.88 -32.89
CA PHE A 475 -0.55 34.86 -32.59
C PHE A 475 -1.93 35.46 -32.27
N ILE A 476 -2.00 36.50 -31.44
CA ILE A 476 -3.26 37.20 -31.13
C ILE A 476 -3.86 37.85 -32.38
N ILE A 477 -3.03 38.54 -33.18
CA ILE A 477 -3.47 39.23 -34.39
C ILE A 477 -4.04 38.25 -35.41
N ASP A 478 -3.37 37.11 -35.62
CA ASP A 478 -3.82 36.06 -36.52
C ASP A 478 -5.14 35.42 -36.02
N GLY A 479 -5.29 35.24 -34.70
CA GLY A 479 -6.52 34.76 -34.06
C GLY A 479 -7.72 35.70 -34.26
N ASP A 480 -7.52 37.02 -34.14
CA ASP A 480 -8.55 38.04 -34.39
C ASP A 480 -8.92 38.16 -35.88
N SER A 481 -8.00 37.79 -36.79
CA SER A 481 -8.21 37.83 -38.24
C SER A 481 -9.04 36.66 -38.80
N MET A 482 -9.33 35.63 -37.98
CA MET A 482 -10.06 34.40 -38.35
C MET A 482 -11.57 34.58 -38.64
N VAL A 483 -12.00 35.78 -39.05
CA VAL A 483 -13.30 36.02 -39.71
C VAL A 483 -13.23 35.71 -41.23
N ASN A 484 -12.06 35.36 -41.81
CA ASN A 484 -11.98 34.97 -43.21
C ASN A 484 -11.01 33.78 -43.48
N PRO A 485 -11.53 32.58 -43.81
CA PRO A 485 -10.74 31.36 -43.85
C PRO A 485 -10.09 31.15 -45.23
N SER A 486 -8.93 31.75 -45.45
CA SER A 486 -8.05 31.29 -46.52
C SER A 486 -6.63 31.83 -46.34
N LEU A 487 -5.77 31.01 -45.73
CA LEU A 487 -4.36 30.72 -46.09
C LEU A 487 -3.60 30.20 -44.84
N MET A 488 -3.73 28.91 -44.55
CA MET A 488 -2.80 28.22 -43.66
C MET A 488 -1.44 28.02 -44.36
N THR A 489 -0.36 28.58 -43.80
CA THR A 489 0.97 27.95 -43.78
C THR A 489 1.91 28.72 -42.83
N PRO A 490 2.49 28.08 -41.80
CA PRO A 490 3.55 28.67 -40.98
C PRO A 490 4.86 28.59 -41.77
N ARG A 491 5.05 29.52 -42.70
CA ARG A 491 6.28 29.63 -43.52
C ARG A 491 6.78 31.06 -43.67
N ARG A 492 6.44 31.95 -42.73
CA ARG A 492 6.87 33.36 -42.73
C ARG A 492 7.86 33.75 -41.64
N LEU A 493 8.31 32.81 -40.79
CA LEU A 493 9.22 33.12 -39.69
C LEU A 493 10.68 33.39 -40.12
N LEU A 494 11.07 33.09 -41.37
CA LEU A 494 12.46 33.26 -41.84
C LEU A 494 12.66 34.27 -43.00
N ASP A 495 11.60 34.87 -43.54
CA ASP A 495 11.70 35.69 -44.77
C ASP A 495 11.58 37.21 -44.57
N ARG A 496 11.52 37.72 -43.32
CA ARG A 496 11.69 39.16 -43.10
C ARG A 496 13.19 39.50 -42.98
N PRO A 497 13.74 40.40 -43.81
CA PRO A 497 15.07 40.92 -43.58
C PRO A 497 15.02 41.75 -42.31
N PHE A 498 15.63 41.23 -41.23
CA PHE A 498 15.75 41.93 -39.96
C PHE A 498 16.52 43.23 -40.20
N ALA A 499 15.81 44.36 -40.13
CA ALA A 499 16.45 45.66 -40.05
C ALA A 499 17.28 45.70 -38.76
N LYS A 500 18.57 46.03 -38.91
CA LYS A 500 19.52 46.23 -37.82
C LYS A 500 18.89 47.09 -36.72
N ILE A 501 18.81 46.55 -35.51
CA ILE A 501 18.81 47.31 -34.25
C ILE A 501 19.87 46.67 -33.37
#